data_AF-A0A7C4HLU1-F1
#
_entry.id   AF-A0A7C4HLU1-F1
#
_cell.length_a   1.000
_cell.length_b   1.000
_cell.length_c   1.000
_cell.angle_alpha   90.00
_cell.angle_beta   90.00
_cell.angle_gamma   90.00
#
_symmetry.space_group_name_H-M   'P 1'
#
loop_
_entity.id
_entity.type
_entity.pdbx_description
1 polymer ?
#
loop_
_entity_poly.entity_id
_entity_poly.type
_entity_poly.pdbx_seq_one_letter_code
_entity_poly.pdbx_strand_id
1 'polypeptide(L)' 'MGKPYSMDLRKRVIAAVKSGLSCNRAAKQFGVAISTAINWAKRERETGSIAPGRM' A
#
# COMPACT_ATOMS: atom_id res chain seq x y z
N MET A 1 -2.72 18.18 9.69
CA MET A 1 -2.77 17.54 8.35
C MET A 1 -1.63 16.55 8.25
N GLY A 2 -1.92 15.25 8.30
CA GLY A 2 -0.89 14.22 8.18
C GLY A 2 -0.40 14.15 6.74
N LYS A 3 0.91 14.31 6.52
CA LYS A 3 1.52 14.15 5.18
C LYS A 3 1.17 12.75 4.66
N PRO A 4 0.60 12.62 3.46
CA PRO A 4 0.32 11.31 2.89
C PRO A 4 1.64 10.55 2.75
N TYR A 5 1.63 9.26 3.10
CA TYR A 5 2.77 8.38 2.82
C TYR A 5 3.20 8.53 1.35
N SER A 6 4.50 8.72 1.13
CA SER A 6 5.10 8.90 -0.20
C SER A 6 4.62 7.83 -1.17
N MET A 7 4.38 8.21 -2.43
CA MET A 7 3.93 7.28 -3.47
C MET A 7 4.91 6.12 -3.67
N ASP A 8 6.21 6.37 -3.48
CA ASP A 8 7.24 5.36 -3.49
C ASP A 8 6.97 4.23 -2.48
N LEU A 9 6.68 4.57 -1.22
CA LEU A 9 6.40 3.59 -0.18
C LEU A 9 5.21 2.70 -0.56
N ARG A 10 4.17 3.30 -1.15
CA ARG A 10 3.00 2.57 -1.62
C ARG A 10 3.34 1.61 -2.75
N LYS A 11 4.13 2.08 -3.73
CA LYS A 11 4.61 1.24 -4.84
C LYS A 11 5.40 0.05 -4.33
N ARG A 12 6.32 0.27 -3.38
CA ARG A 12 7.17 -0.79 -2.81
C ARG A 12 6.35 -1.82 -2.02
N VAL A 13 5.40 -1.38 -1.21
CA VAL A 13 4.48 -2.29 -0.49
C VAL A 13 3.66 -3.14 -1.47
N ILE A 14 3.11 -2.52 -2.52
CA ILE A 14 2.26 -3.23 -3.49
C ILE A 14 3.07 -4.14 -4.40
N ALA A 15 4.27 -3.73 -4.80
CA ALA A 15 5.19 -4.58 -5.56
C ALA A 15 5.56 -5.84 -4.76
N ALA A 16 5.83 -5.70 -3.46
CA ALA A 16 6.05 -6.85 -2.58
C ALA A 16 4.82 -7.77 -2.52
N VAL A 17 3.62 -7.21 -2.39
CA VAL A 17 2.38 -7.99 -2.39
C VAL A 17 2.17 -8.73 -3.73
N LYS A 18 2.44 -8.07 -4.86
CA LYS A 18 2.38 -8.67 -6.20
C LYS A 18 3.43 -9.76 -6.41
N SER A 19 4.59 -9.66 -5.76
CA SER A 19 5.61 -10.73 -5.72
C SER A 19 5.20 -11.96 -4.89
N GLY A 20 3.99 -11.97 -4.30
CA GLY A 20 3.46 -13.11 -3.54
C GLY A 20 3.58 -12.96 -2.03
N LEU A 21 4.03 -11.80 -1.52
CA LEU A 21 3.99 -11.53 -0.08
C LEU A 21 2.56 -11.21 0.37
N SER A 22 2.16 -11.72 1.53
CA SER A 22 0.90 -11.30 2.16
C SER A 22 0.98 -9.83 2.59
N CYS A 23 -0.16 -9.12 2.58
CA CYS A 23 -0.24 -7.71 3.02
C CYS A 23 0.37 -7.49 4.43
N ASN A 24 0.22 -8.46 5.34
CA ASN A 24 0.81 -8.41 6.67
C ASN A 24 2.35 -8.42 6.63
N ARG A 25 2.96 -9.32 5.84
CA ARG A 25 4.42 -9.39 5.68
C ARG A 25 4.97 -8.12 5.03
N ALA A 26 4.33 -7.63 3.96
CA ALA A 26 4.70 -6.38 3.33
C ALA A 26 4.59 -5.21 4.33
N ALA A 27 3.50 -5.14 5.10
CA ALA A 27 3.33 -4.11 6.12
C ALA A 27 4.46 -4.08 7.16
N LYS A 28 4.84 -5.26 7.69
CA LYS A 28 5.97 -5.40 8.61
C LYS A 28 7.31 -5.00 7.98
N GLN A 29 7.55 -5.40 6.73
CA GLN A 29 8.81 -5.11 6.02
C GLN A 29 9.00 -3.61 5.76
N PHE A 30 7.91 -2.87 5.52
CA PHE A 30 7.94 -1.44 5.20
C PHE A 30 7.56 -0.54 6.38
N GLY A 31 7.29 -1.10 7.57
CA GLY A 31 6.93 -0.34 8.76
C GLY A 31 5.59 0.40 8.66
N VAL A 32 4.63 -0.13 7.88
CA VAL A 32 3.28 0.45 7.75
C VAL A 32 2.27 -0.39 8.50
N ALA A 33 1.13 0.21 8.86
CA ALA A 33 0.02 -0.54 9.45
C ALA A 33 -0.53 -1.57 8.43
N ILE A 34 -0.90 -2.75 8.93
CA ILE A 34 -1.45 -3.84 8.08
C ILE A 34 -2.73 -3.37 7.37
N SER A 35 -3.58 -2.62 8.06
CA SER A 35 -4.78 -2.00 7.49
C SER A 35 -4.47 -1.06 6.33
N THR A 36 -3.36 -0.32 6.38
CA THR A 36 -2.89 0.54 5.29
C THR A 36 -2.47 -0.27 4.07
N ALA A 37 -1.69 -1.33 4.27
CA ALA A 37 -1.29 -2.22 3.17
C ALA A 37 -2.50 -2.90 2.51
N ILE A 38 -3.48 -3.36 3.30
CA ILE A 38 -4.73 -3.92 2.79
C ILE A 38 -5.51 -2.88 1.99
N ASN A 39 -5.62 -1.65 2.48
CA ASN A 39 -6.35 -0.59 1.78
C ASN A 39 -5.70 -0.25 0.43
N TRP A 40 -4.37 -0.20 0.37
CA TRP A 40 -3.65 0.00 -0.90
C TRP A 40 -3.84 -1.17 -1.86
N ALA A 41 -3.78 -2.42 -1.39
CA ALA A 41 -3.99 -3.59 -2.24
C ALA A 41 -5.43 -3.67 -2.76
N LYS A 42 -6.41 -3.36 -1.90
CA LYS A 42 -7.82 -3.26 -2.28
C LYS A 42 -8.01 -2.19 -3.36
N ARG A 43 -7.47 -0.99 -3.16
CA ARG A 43 -7.58 0.11 -4.12
C ARG A 43 -6.91 -0.20 -5.45
N GLU A 44 -5.75 -0.85 -5.43
CA GLU A 44 -5.06 -1.27 -6.65
C GLU A 44 -5.91 -2.27 -7.44
N ARG A 45 -6.56 -3.22 -6.78
CA ARG A 45 -7.50 -4.15 -7.41
C ARG A 45 -8.75 -3.46 -7.95
N GLU A 46 -9.29 -2.48 -7.23
CA GLU A 46 -10.55 -1.79 -7.59
C GLU A 46 -10.36 -0.73 -8.69
N THR A 47 -9.24 -0.01 -8.66
CA THR A 47 -9.03 1.19 -9.49
C THR A 47 -7.79 1.12 -10.39
N GLY A 48 -6.94 0.10 -10.24
CA GLY A 48 -5.62 0.03 -10.87
C GLY A 48 -4.61 1.04 -10.30
N SER A 49 -5.00 1.83 -9.30
CA SER A 49 -4.18 2.91 -8.76
C SER A 49 -3.95 2.79 -7.26
N ILE A 50 -2.77 3.19 -6.81
CA ILE A 50 -2.34 3.20 -5.39
C ILE A 50 -2.23 4.62 -4.84
N ALA A 51 -2.58 5.60 -5.68
CA ALA A 51 -2.62 7.00 -5.32
C ALA A 51 -3.67 7.24 -4.22
N PRO A 52 -3.46 8.23 -3.34
CA PRO A 52 -4.52 8.66 -2.45
C PRO A 52 -5.63 9.22 -3.32
N GLY A 53 -6.88 8.86 -3.03
CA GLY A 53 -8.02 9.60 -3.57
C GLY A 53 -7.79 11.07 -3.24
N ARG A 54 -7.85 11.93 -4.26
CA ARG A 54 -7.73 13.37 -4.08
C ARG A 54 -8.86 13.78 -3.13
N MET A 55 -8.48 14.26 -1.95
CA MET A 55 -9.38 14.92 -1.00
C MET A 55 -9.35 16.42 -1.32
#